data_AF-A0A936HFA7-F1
#
_entry.id   AF-A0A936HFA7-F1
#
_cell.length_a   1.000
_cell.length_b   1.000
_cell.length_c   1.000
_cell.angle_alpha   90.00
_cell.angle_beta   90.00
_cell.angle_gamma   90.00
#
_symmetry.space_group_name_H-M   'P 1'
#
loop_
_entity.id
_entity.type
_entity.pdbx_description
1 polymer ?
#
loop_
_entity_poly.entity_id
_entity_poly.type
_entity_poly.pdbx_seq_one_letter_code
_entity_poly.pdbx_strand_id
1 'polypeptide(L)'
;MAEQAFAFSLPGYRALLESMLGRGYEAVAFSVAEPSRRHLVLRHDLDMSLQAALPVAEVEAALGVAATYFVLLRTEFYNLHTPRAKAALAKLRLLGHAIGLHFDASLYKEDELHALDTAAAAECAALEEIVGAPVEMISFHRPAPGLVGLDCTLAGRDHAYRPRYVMAMGYCSDSRGAWHHGHPLDHPALAEGRALQLLTHPVWWTGQGDEDPVAKLNRFLQTRHALLQQELAANCEPYRRYLATPAARTNQAPPSVVPVAPLNLPSVTILGDSRAFDTYYLNASYGESGYGYDRTFPFLLRRALLTDTPAIADAVHIPDHFRGGTIENNIIRLALTDPAVVVLLDGLWESLLTKDQFLAYLADKVRDHDWRNGRVLDLSFSSRRVCELFTAGAFPASPERYASRQRRLISYFRRRRRQCIWLTLPIPPRDHFGGLHFAGDYMTIPEWGACLAAINAELAPVVKDYDALLLDLDQLMARHGGPGECLIDQWHFTPRFHAAIADALETMIKQLEPLELSIDHVSRRFLFAREAGDTAVSLCGSSEACAAWAAKHPDVGVDVCFRPGDDRRDAAPLIVVLEADVDQREAVAVSLLRAAPQESIVVYPEELRPLVNPVGDERARYGRLG
;
A
#
# COMPACT_ATOMS: atom_id res chain seq x y z
N MET A 1 -16.52 -20.04 -33.02
CA MET A 1 -16.24 -18.95 -33.99
C MET A 1 -16.87 -17.62 -33.60
N ALA A 2 -18.00 -17.57 -32.89
CA ALA A 2 -18.59 -16.29 -32.44
C ALA A 2 -17.84 -15.63 -31.24
N GLU A 3 -17.27 -16.41 -30.32
CA GLU A 3 -16.53 -15.86 -29.16
C GLU A 3 -15.21 -15.16 -29.52
N GLN A 4 -14.54 -15.56 -30.61
CA GLN A 4 -13.31 -14.90 -31.07
C GLN A 4 -13.57 -13.53 -31.73
N ALA A 5 -14.82 -13.23 -32.13
CA ALA A 5 -15.14 -12.03 -32.90
C ALA A 5 -15.11 -10.73 -32.06
N PHE A 6 -15.05 -10.82 -30.73
CA PHE A 6 -15.13 -9.65 -29.83
C PHE A 6 -14.03 -9.59 -28.77
N ALA A 7 -12.98 -10.42 -28.90
CA ALA A 7 -11.81 -10.35 -28.03
C ALA A 7 -10.96 -9.11 -28.33
N PHE A 8 -10.32 -8.52 -27.31
CA PHE A 8 -9.36 -7.42 -27.45
C PHE A 8 -8.10 -7.88 -28.19
N SER A 9 -8.19 -7.94 -29.51
CA SER A 9 -7.21 -8.49 -30.45
C SER A 9 -7.38 -7.81 -31.81
N LEU A 10 -6.36 -7.82 -32.67
CA LEU A 10 -6.49 -7.23 -34.01
C LEU A 10 -7.65 -7.83 -34.84
N PRO A 11 -7.88 -9.16 -34.84
CA PRO A 11 -9.07 -9.72 -35.48
C PRO A 11 -10.39 -9.23 -34.87
N GLY A 12 -10.48 -9.12 -33.54
CA GLY A 12 -11.67 -8.58 -32.87
C GLY A 12 -11.89 -7.09 -33.17
N TYR A 13 -10.82 -6.31 -33.25
CA TYR A 13 -10.88 -4.90 -33.66
C TYR A 13 -11.44 -4.76 -35.08
N ARG A 14 -10.90 -5.56 -36.02
CA ARG A 14 -11.38 -5.62 -37.40
C ARG A 14 -12.87 -5.98 -37.44
N ALA A 15 -13.27 -7.04 -36.74
CA ALA A 15 -14.67 -7.50 -36.72
C ALA A 15 -15.62 -6.44 -36.13
N LEU A 16 -15.18 -5.70 -35.12
CA LEU A 16 -15.91 -4.57 -34.55
C LEU A 16 -16.15 -3.48 -35.61
N LEU A 17 -15.11 -3.05 -36.32
CA LEU A 17 -15.23 -2.02 -37.35
C LEU A 17 -16.08 -2.50 -38.54
N GLU A 18 -15.86 -3.71 -39.03
CA GLU A 18 -16.67 -4.31 -40.10
C GLU A 18 -18.16 -4.39 -39.71
N SER A 19 -18.45 -4.70 -38.44
CA SER A 19 -19.82 -4.71 -37.92
C SER A 19 -20.45 -3.32 -37.90
N MET A 20 -19.70 -2.28 -37.55
CA MET A 20 -20.18 -0.89 -37.58
C MET A 20 -20.44 -0.43 -39.02
N LEU A 21 -19.47 -0.64 -39.92
CA LEU A 21 -19.57 -0.29 -41.34
C LEU A 21 -20.74 -1.05 -42.01
N GLY A 22 -20.92 -2.33 -41.70
CA GLY A 22 -22.04 -3.13 -42.17
C GLY A 22 -23.42 -2.65 -41.69
N ARG A 23 -23.47 -1.88 -40.59
CA ARG A 23 -24.68 -1.18 -40.10
C ARG A 23 -24.86 0.21 -40.72
N GLY A 24 -24.07 0.55 -41.76
CA GLY A 24 -24.14 1.80 -42.48
C GLY A 24 -23.48 2.98 -41.77
N TYR A 25 -22.55 2.72 -40.83
CA TYR A 25 -21.73 3.78 -40.28
C TYR A 25 -20.63 4.21 -41.27
N GLU A 26 -20.40 5.50 -41.37
CA GLU A 26 -19.31 6.09 -42.15
C GLU A 26 -18.24 6.63 -41.18
N ALA A 27 -17.01 6.15 -41.32
CA ALA A 27 -15.90 6.67 -40.52
C ALA A 27 -15.50 8.07 -41.02
N VAL A 28 -15.56 9.07 -40.15
CA VAL A 28 -15.30 10.47 -40.50
C VAL A 28 -14.41 11.15 -39.46
N ALA A 29 -13.71 12.21 -39.88
CA ALA A 29 -12.96 13.06 -38.97
C ALA A 29 -13.88 13.86 -38.03
N PHE A 30 -13.33 14.31 -36.89
CA PHE A 30 -14.05 15.13 -35.90
C PHE A 30 -14.76 16.33 -36.54
N SER A 31 -14.05 17.09 -37.38
CA SER A 31 -14.57 18.31 -38.03
C SER A 31 -15.77 18.07 -38.96
N VAL A 32 -15.95 16.84 -39.45
CA VAL A 32 -17.02 16.43 -40.38
C VAL A 32 -18.18 15.75 -39.64
N ALA A 33 -17.97 15.31 -38.41
CA ALA A 33 -18.92 14.47 -37.68
C ALA A 33 -20.25 15.20 -37.36
N GLU A 34 -21.37 14.65 -37.83
CA GLU A 34 -22.70 15.18 -37.58
C GLU A 34 -23.45 14.30 -36.58
N PRO A 35 -23.86 14.82 -35.41
CA PRO A 35 -24.49 14.03 -34.35
C PRO A 35 -25.72 13.21 -34.79
N SER A 36 -26.49 13.73 -35.75
CA SER A 36 -27.72 13.12 -36.27
C SER A 36 -27.51 12.12 -37.40
N ARG A 37 -26.26 11.83 -37.80
CA ARG A 37 -25.95 10.86 -38.85
C ARG A 37 -25.23 9.65 -38.28
N ARG A 38 -25.22 8.54 -39.02
CA ARG A 38 -24.44 7.33 -38.70
C ARG A 38 -22.95 7.57 -38.97
N HIS A 39 -22.37 8.57 -38.32
CA HIS A 39 -20.95 8.86 -38.40
C HIS A 39 -20.20 8.16 -37.27
N LEU A 40 -19.06 7.56 -37.58
CA LEU A 40 -18.16 6.93 -36.63
C LEU A 40 -16.90 7.77 -36.52
N VAL A 41 -16.64 8.36 -35.35
CA VAL A 41 -15.40 9.06 -35.06
C VAL A 41 -14.47 8.10 -34.32
N LEU A 42 -13.42 7.66 -35.00
CA LEU A 42 -12.39 6.79 -34.43
C LEU A 42 -11.30 7.63 -33.77
N ARG A 43 -11.10 7.41 -32.47
CA ARG A 43 -10.09 8.08 -31.66
C ARG A 43 -9.22 7.04 -30.97
N HIS A 44 -7.91 7.26 -31.02
CA HIS A 44 -6.94 6.43 -30.30
C HIS A 44 -6.06 7.25 -29.39
N ASP A 45 -6.08 6.98 -28.09
CA ASP A 45 -5.15 7.61 -27.15
C ASP A 45 -3.91 6.72 -26.98
N LEU A 46 -2.72 7.28 -27.25
CA LEU A 46 -1.45 6.56 -27.27
C LEU A 46 -0.68 6.71 -25.95
N ASP A 47 -1.20 6.16 -24.85
CA ASP A 47 -0.60 6.33 -23.52
C ASP A 47 0.80 5.69 -23.38
N MET A 48 0.95 4.48 -23.95
CA MET A 48 2.08 3.60 -23.62
C MET A 48 2.99 3.28 -24.81
N SER A 49 2.45 3.08 -26.01
CA SER A 49 3.24 2.55 -27.12
C SER A 49 2.77 3.06 -28.48
N LEU A 50 3.65 3.82 -29.14
CA LEU A 50 3.46 4.21 -30.54
C LEU A 50 3.50 3.00 -31.48
N GLN A 51 4.26 1.94 -31.14
CA GLN A 51 4.38 0.77 -32.00
C GLN A 51 3.14 -0.11 -31.95
N ALA A 52 2.40 -0.11 -30.84
CA ALA A 52 1.11 -0.80 -30.75
C ALA A 52 0.05 -0.15 -31.67
N ALA A 53 0.21 1.13 -32.02
CA ALA A 53 -0.69 1.84 -32.93
C ALA A 53 -0.62 1.33 -34.37
N LEU A 54 0.55 0.87 -34.83
CA LEU A 54 0.77 0.57 -36.25
C LEU A 54 -0.10 -0.58 -36.77
N PRO A 55 -0.23 -1.73 -36.08
CA PRO A 55 -1.08 -2.80 -36.56
C PRO A 55 -2.58 -2.44 -36.55
N VAL A 56 -3.00 -1.58 -35.61
CA VAL A 56 -4.38 -1.07 -35.56
C VAL A 56 -4.65 -0.16 -36.76
N ALA A 57 -3.73 0.77 -37.05
CA ALA A 57 -3.77 1.65 -38.21
C ALA A 57 -3.78 0.88 -39.54
N GLU A 58 -3.01 -0.20 -39.64
CA GLU A 58 -3.02 -1.07 -40.82
C GLU A 58 -4.38 -1.75 -41.05
N VAL A 59 -5.05 -2.17 -39.97
CA VAL A 59 -6.43 -2.71 -40.05
C VAL A 59 -7.38 -1.63 -40.58
N GLU A 60 -7.30 -0.41 -40.07
CA GLU A 60 -8.13 0.71 -40.48
C GLU A 60 -7.93 1.10 -41.94
N ALA A 61 -6.68 1.29 -42.35
CA ALA A 61 -6.34 1.60 -43.73
C ALA A 61 -6.81 0.49 -44.68
N ALA A 62 -6.71 -0.78 -44.28
CA ALA A 62 -7.22 -1.91 -45.07
C ALA A 62 -8.75 -1.93 -45.19
N LEU A 63 -9.47 -1.33 -44.23
CA LEU A 63 -10.92 -1.14 -44.28
C LEU A 63 -11.32 0.18 -44.96
N GLY A 64 -10.34 0.99 -45.40
CA GLY A 64 -10.58 2.29 -46.02
C GLY A 64 -11.06 3.36 -45.04
N VAL A 65 -10.82 3.19 -43.73
CA VAL A 65 -11.23 4.15 -42.70
C VAL A 65 -10.03 4.90 -42.14
N ALA A 66 -10.27 6.14 -41.68
CA ALA A 66 -9.25 6.96 -41.03
C ALA A 66 -9.66 7.28 -39.58
N ALA A 67 -8.68 7.23 -38.66
CA ALA A 67 -8.83 7.63 -37.28
C ALA A 67 -7.94 8.83 -36.93
N THR A 68 -8.13 9.37 -35.72
CA THR A 68 -7.22 10.34 -35.10
C THR A 68 -6.46 9.68 -33.95
N TYR A 69 -5.13 9.67 -34.05
CA TYR A 69 -4.22 9.14 -33.02
C TYR A 69 -3.66 10.28 -32.17
N PHE A 70 -4.02 10.31 -30.90
CA PHE A 70 -3.59 11.33 -29.95
C PHE A 70 -2.31 10.89 -29.24
N VAL A 71 -1.24 11.68 -29.39
CA VAL A 71 0.11 11.39 -28.92
C VAL A 71 0.39 12.14 -27.62
N LEU A 72 0.83 11.42 -26.58
CA LEU A 72 1.19 11.99 -25.28
C LEU A 72 2.66 12.40 -25.30
N LEU A 73 2.95 13.70 -25.08
CA LEU A 73 4.34 14.19 -25.15
C LEU A 73 5.11 13.91 -23.86
N ARG A 74 4.47 14.10 -22.71
CA ARG A 74 5.11 14.06 -21.40
C ARG A 74 4.95 12.69 -20.75
N THR A 75 5.64 11.69 -21.30
CA THR A 75 5.61 10.29 -20.83
C THR A 75 6.98 9.64 -20.84
N GLU A 76 7.27 8.79 -19.85
CA GLU A 76 8.48 7.98 -19.78
C GLU A 76 8.43 6.76 -20.73
N PHE A 77 7.24 6.43 -21.23
CA PHE A 77 7.03 5.22 -22.00
C PHE A 77 7.64 5.26 -23.40
N TYR A 78 7.82 6.45 -23.98
CA TYR A 78 8.48 6.61 -25.26
C TYR A 78 9.06 8.02 -25.45
N ASN A 79 10.08 8.13 -26.29
CA ASN A 79 10.68 9.41 -26.67
C ASN A 79 10.39 9.69 -28.15
N LEU A 80 9.65 10.77 -28.40
CA LEU A 80 9.18 11.18 -29.73
C LEU A 80 10.31 11.63 -30.68
N HIS A 81 11.46 12.05 -30.15
CA HIS A 81 12.60 12.45 -30.98
C HIS A 81 13.39 11.26 -31.55
N THR A 82 13.13 10.04 -31.08
CA THR A 82 13.84 8.85 -31.57
C THR A 82 13.45 8.52 -33.02
N PRO A 83 14.37 7.96 -33.84
CA PRO A 83 14.04 7.51 -35.20
C PRO A 83 12.86 6.54 -35.24
N ARG A 84 12.78 5.63 -34.25
CA ARG A 84 11.70 4.64 -34.12
C ARG A 84 10.34 5.29 -33.90
N ALA A 85 10.27 6.34 -33.08
CA ALA A 85 9.02 7.07 -32.85
C ALA A 85 8.62 7.90 -34.07
N LYS A 86 9.56 8.67 -34.65
CA LYS A 86 9.32 9.45 -35.88
C LYS A 86 8.83 8.58 -37.04
N ALA A 87 9.44 7.41 -37.23
CA ALA A 87 9.01 6.46 -38.25
C ALA A 87 7.59 5.92 -38.00
N ALA A 88 7.21 5.66 -36.74
CA ALA A 88 5.86 5.24 -36.41
C ALA A 88 4.83 6.34 -36.71
N LEU A 89 5.08 7.59 -36.30
CA LEU A 89 4.18 8.72 -36.57
C LEU A 89 4.06 9.01 -38.07
N ALA A 90 5.18 8.95 -38.81
CA ALA A 90 5.17 9.09 -40.27
C ALA A 90 4.36 7.97 -40.93
N LYS A 91 4.46 6.74 -40.44
CA LYS A 91 3.68 5.60 -40.95
C LYS A 91 2.18 5.75 -40.68
N LEU A 92 1.78 6.21 -39.49
CA LEU A 92 0.36 6.50 -39.19
C LEU A 92 -0.22 7.51 -40.20
N ARG A 93 0.53 8.57 -40.49
CA ARG A 93 0.13 9.56 -41.51
C ARG A 93 0.08 8.99 -42.92
N LEU A 94 1.06 8.18 -43.30
CA LEU A 94 1.10 7.51 -44.61
C LEU A 94 -0.11 6.61 -44.82
N LEU A 95 -0.62 6.00 -43.74
CA LEU A 95 -1.84 5.19 -43.73
C LEU A 95 -3.14 6.03 -43.78
N GLY A 96 -3.04 7.36 -43.82
CA GLY A 96 -4.17 8.27 -43.96
C GLY A 96 -4.75 8.78 -42.63
N HIS A 97 -4.08 8.52 -41.50
CA HIS A 97 -4.59 8.92 -40.19
C HIS A 97 -4.11 10.31 -39.76
N ALA A 98 -4.94 10.98 -38.96
CA ALA A 98 -4.60 12.26 -38.33
C ALA A 98 -3.82 12.03 -37.03
N ILE A 99 -2.95 12.97 -36.69
CA ILE A 99 -2.22 13.00 -35.42
C ILE A 99 -2.74 14.17 -34.58
N GLY A 100 -3.20 13.87 -33.37
CA GLY A 100 -3.66 14.84 -32.38
C GLY A 100 -2.74 14.91 -31.16
N LEU A 101 -2.90 15.94 -30.33
CA LEU A 101 -2.20 16.04 -29.05
C LEU A 101 -2.99 15.32 -27.95
N HIS A 102 -2.37 14.37 -27.26
CA HIS A 102 -2.89 13.86 -25.98
C HIS A 102 -2.31 14.72 -24.84
N PHE A 103 -3.08 15.69 -24.38
CA PHE A 103 -2.64 16.74 -23.48
C PHE A 103 -2.93 16.38 -22.03
N ASP A 104 -1.89 16.29 -21.20
CA ASP A 104 -2.05 16.06 -19.76
C ASP A 104 -2.21 17.39 -19.02
N ALA A 105 -3.47 17.80 -18.84
CA ALA A 105 -3.82 19.03 -18.15
C ALA A 105 -3.44 19.03 -16.67
N SER A 106 -3.26 17.85 -16.03
CA SER A 106 -2.92 17.75 -14.60
C SER A 106 -1.52 18.26 -14.28
N LEU A 107 -0.67 18.39 -15.29
CA LEU A 107 0.69 18.93 -15.16
C LEU A 107 0.70 20.46 -15.04
N TYR A 108 -0.46 21.10 -15.17
CA TYR A 108 -0.63 22.56 -15.14
C TYR A 108 -1.66 22.91 -14.07
N LYS A 109 -1.44 23.99 -13.33
CA LYS A 109 -2.33 24.40 -12.23
C LYS A 109 -3.73 24.74 -12.78
N GLU A 110 -4.76 24.20 -12.13
CA GLU A 110 -6.12 24.06 -12.67
C GLU A 110 -6.90 25.39 -12.83
N ASP A 111 -6.46 26.48 -12.20
CA ASP A 111 -7.32 27.67 -12.03
C ASP A 111 -7.25 28.72 -13.15
N GLU A 112 -6.43 28.54 -14.20
CA GLU A 112 -6.36 29.50 -15.31
C GLU A 112 -6.42 28.81 -16.67
N LEU A 113 -7.59 28.90 -17.34
CA LEU A 113 -7.78 28.44 -18.72
C LEU A 113 -6.70 28.99 -19.67
N HIS A 114 -6.21 30.20 -19.40
CA HIS A 114 -5.11 30.81 -20.16
C HIS A 114 -3.78 30.05 -20.03
N ALA A 115 -3.48 29.49 -18.85
CA ALA A 115 -2.28 28.68 -18.64
C ALA A 115 -2.38 27.35 -19.39
N LEU A 116 -3.56 26.71 -19.37
CA LEU A 116 -3.83 25.52 -20.18
C LEU A 116 -3.73 25.81 -21.68
N ASP A 117 -4.27 26.95 -22.13
CA ASP A 117 -4.22 27.37 -23.52
C ASP A 117 -2.77 27.57 -24.01
N THR A 118 -1.96 28.28 -23.20
CA THR A 118 -0.53 28.50 -23.48
C THR A 118 0.26 27.19 -23.50
N ALA A 119 0.01 26.31 -22.53
CA ALA A 119 0.67 25.02 -22.44
C ALA A 119 0.32 24.10 -23.62
N ALA A 120 -0.97 24.03 -23.97
CA ALA A 120 -1.45 23.28 -25.13
C ALA A 120 -0.86 23.83 -26.43
N ALA A 121 -0.73 25.16 -26.57
CA ALA A 121 -0.11 25.77 -27.74
C ALA A 121 1.36 25.35 -27.89
N ALA A 122 2.12 25.33 -26.78
CA ALA A 122 3.51 24.90 -26.77
C ALA A 122 3.66 23.41 -27.10
N GLU A 123 2.83 22.54 -26.52
CA GLU A 123 2.86 21.11 -26.79
C GLU A 123 2.41 20.76 -28.22
N CYS A 124 1.38 21.45 -28.74
CA CYS A 124 1.00 21.33 -30.14
C CYS A 124 2.16 21.73 -31.06
N ALA A 125 2.82 22.87 -30.83
CA ALA A 125 3.94 23.31 -31.64
C ALA A 125 5.10 22.30 -31.64
N ALA A 126 5.42 21.72 -30.48
CA ALA A 126 6.44 20.67 -30.36
C ALA A 126 6.06 19.40 -31.13
N LEU A 127 4.80 18.97 -31.05
CA LEU A 127 4.32 17.80 -31.81
C LEU A 127 4.31 18.06 -33.31
N GLU A 128 3.88 19.26 -33.74
CA GLU A 128 3.88 19.69 -35.14
C GLU A 128 5.29 19.68 -35.74
N GLU A 129 6.29 20.12 -34.97
CA GLU A 129 7.70 20.04 -35.37
C GLU A 129 8.16 18.59 -35.58
N ILE A 130 7.81 17.70 -34.65
CA ILE A 130 8.21 16.28 -34.72
C ILE A 130 7.53 15.55 -35.88
N VAL A 131 6.24 15.84 -36.10
CA VAL A 131 5.39 15.17 -37.08
C VAL A 131 5.54 15.79 -38.48
N GLY A 132 5.94 17.07 -38.57
CA GLY A 132 5.99 17.83 -39.81
C GLY A 132 4.61 18.05 -40.44
N ALA A 133 3.57 18.26 -39.61
CA ALA A 133 2.23 18.63 -40.03
C ALA A 133 1.45 19.31 -38.90
N PRO A 134 0.39 20.09 -39.25
CA PRO A 134 -0.49 20.70 -38.27
C PRO A 134 -1.16 19.66 -37.37
N VAL A 135 -1.31 20.02 -36.09
CA VAL A 135 -2.09 19.28 -35.11
C VAL A 135 -3.40 20.04 -34.94
N GLU A 136 -4.52 19.48 -35.38
CA GLU A 136 -5.80 20.20 -35.43
C GLU A 136 -6.73 19.86 -34.26
N MET A 137 -6.46 18.77 -33.55
CA MET A 137 -7.31 18.22 -32.49
C MET A 137 -6.51 17.92 -31.22
N ILE A 138 -7.14 18.19 -30.07
CA ILE A 138 -6.62 17.87 -28.74
C ILE A 138 -7.52 16.87 -28.01
N SER A 139 -6.92 15.97 -27.25
CA SER A 139 -7.55 15.00 -26.36
C SER A 139 -6.92 15.11 -24.98
N PHE A 140 -7.70 15.30 -23.92
CA PHE A 140 -7.15 15.35 -22.56
C PHE A 140 -6.80 13.95 -22.03
N HIS A 141 -5.59 13.80 -21.50
CA HIS A 141 -5.19 12.64 -20.69
C HIS A 141 -5.80 12.79 -19.30
N ARG A 142 -6.71 11.88 -18.94
CA ARG A 142 -7.43 11.86 -17.63
C ARG A 142 -8.07 13.22 -17.29
N PRO A 143 -9.05 13.68 -18.08
CA PRO A 143 -9.63 15.02 -17.91
C PRO A 143 -10.21 15.22 -16.52
N ALA A 144 -9.91 16.37 -15.90
CA ALA A 144 -10.65 16.84 -14.74
C ALA A 144 -12.13 17.08 -15.10
N PRO A 145 -13.08 16.93 -14.16
CA PRO A 145 -14.51 17.08 -14.45
C PRO A 145 -14.88 18.41 -15.13
N GLY A 146 -14.19 19.50 -14.81
CA GLY A 146 -14.44 20.83 -15.41
C GLY A 146 -14.01 20.97 -16.87
N LEU A 147 -13.19 20.06 -17.42
CA LEU A 147 -12.74 20.08 -18.81
C LEU A 147 -13.67 19.28 -19.74
N VAL A 148 -14.48 18.39 -19.19
CA VAL A 148 -15.46 17.61 -19.96
C VAL A 148 -16.67 18.49 -20.27
N GLY A 149 -16.97 18.68 -21.56
CA GLY A 149 -18.02 19.60 -21.99
C GLY A 149 -17.59 21.07 -22.00
N LEU A 150 -16.29 21.36 -21.86
CA LEU A 150 -15.77 22.70 -22.10
C LEU A 150 -16.13 23.13 -23.52
N ASP A 151 -16.87 24.23 -23.66
CA ASP A 151 -17.37 24.71 -24.95
C ASP A 151 -16.55 25.89 -25.47
N CYS A 152 -15.23 25.73 -25.48
CA CYS A 152 -14.31 26.65 -26.14
C CYS A 152 -13.20 25.86 -26.84
N THR A 153 -12.44 26.54 -27.70
CA THR A 153 -11.21 25.96 -28.25
C THR A 153 -10.10 26.00 -27.21
N LEU A 154 -9.07 25.19 -27.41
CA LEU A 154 -7.83 25.22 -26.63
C LEU A 154 -6.66 25.37 -27.59
N ALA A 155 -5.80 26.37 -27.36
CA ALA A 155 -4.74 26.79 -28.27
C ALA A 155 -5.24 27.04 -29.70
N GLY A 156 -6.44 27.61 -29.83
CA GLY A 156 -7.11 27.84 -31.12
C GLY A 156 -7.56 26.56 -31.85
N ARG A 157 -7.47 25.39 -31.21
CA ARG A 157 -7.81 24.07 -31.78
C ARG A 157 -9.04 23.49 -31.12
N ASP A 158 -9.68 22.56 -31.81
CA ASP A 158 -10.82 21.84 -31.28
C ASP A 158 -10.36 20.68 -30.37
N HIS A 159 -11.25 20.19 -29.49
CA HIS A 159 -10.91 19.09 -28.59
C HIS A 159 -12.01 18.04 -28.48
N ALA A 160 -11.61 16.78 -28.30
CA ALA A 160 -12.47 15.60 -28.32
C ALA A 160 -13.54 15.56 -27.19
N TYR A 161 -13.47 16.51 -26.26
CA TYR A 161 -14.35 16.63 -25.08
C TYR A 161 -15.38 17.76 -25.18
N ARG A 162 -15.47 18.47 -26.32
CA ARG A 162 -16.53 19.47 -26.51
C ARG A 162 -17.93 18.85 -26.48
N PRO A 163 -18.97 19.59 -26.05
CA PRO A 163 -20.34 19.07 -25.96
C PRO A 163 -20.83 18.34 -27.22
N ARG A 164 -20.46 18.82 -28.42
CA ARG A 164 -20.81 18.18 -29.69
C ARG A 164 -20.30 16.74 -29.80
N TYR A 165 -19.15 16.39 -29.23
CA TYR A 165 -18.53 15.07 -29.40
C TYR A 165 -18.80 14.09 -28.25
N VAL A 166 -19.08 14.61 -27.03
CA VAL A 166 -19.30 13.76 -25.85
C VAL A 166 -20.73 13.80 -25.30
N MET A 167 -21.54 14.81 -25.67
CA MET A 167 -22.95 14.90 -25.24
C MET A 167 -23.92 14.68 -26.40
N ALA A 168 -23.65 15.26 -27.58
CA ALA A 168 -24.56 15.13 -28.73
C ALA A 168 -24.39 13.81 -29.51
N MET A 169 -23.22 13.17 -29.41
CA MET A 169 -22.93 11.87 -30.01
C MET A 169 -22.97 10.77 -28.94
N GLY A 170 -23.08 9.50 -29.35
CA GLY A 170 -22.71 8.40 -28.48
C GLY A 170 -21.22 8.44 -28.15
N TYR A 171 -20.84 7.92 -26.99
CA TYR A 171 -19.45 7.80 -26.58
C TYR A 171 -19.20 6.42 -25.98
N CYS A 172 -18.19 5.71 -26.48
CA CYS A 172 -17.79 4.41 -25.96
C CYS A 172 -16.26 4.31 -25.89
N SER A 173 -15.74 3.67 -24.85
CA SER A 173 -14.30 3.52 -24.62
C SER A 173 -13.91 2.16 -24.07
N ASP A 174 -12.76 1.65 -24.50
CA ASP A 174 -12.12 0.42 -24.01
C ASP A 174 -11.18 0.64 -22.81
N SER A 175 -11.36 1.74 -22.07
CA SER A 175 -10.48 2.12 -20.97
C SER A 175 -10.24 0.96 -20.00
N ARG A 176 -9.00 0.80 -19.53
CA ARG A 176 -8.53 -0.32 -18.70
C ARG A 176 -8.64 -1.71 -19.34
N GLY A 177 -8.79 -1.78 -20.67
CA GLY A 177 -8.86 -3.03 -21.42
C GLY A 177 -10.21 -3.73 -21.34
N ALA A 178 -11.29 -3.00 -21.09
CA ALA A 178 -12.64 -3.53 -21.01
C ALA A 178 -13.72 -2.50 -21.42
N TRP A 179 -14.88 -2.99 -21.86
CA TRP A 179 -16.04 -2.15 -22.20
C TRP A 179 -16.90 -1.85 -20.96
N HIS A 180 -16.39 -1.02 -20.05
CA HIS A 180 -17.04 -0.77 -18.74
C HIS A 180 -18.45 -0.14 -18.83
N HIS A 181 -18.79 0.49 -19.94
CA HIS A 181 -20.08 1.14 -20.16
C HIS A 181 -20.94 0.44 -21.22
N GLY A 182 -20.66 -0.84 -21.47
CA GLY A 182 -21.34 -1.65 -22.48
C GLY A 182 -20.57 -1.73 -23.80
N HIS A 183 -20.80 -2.81 -24.54
CA HIS A 183 -20.12 -3.06 -25.81
C HIS A 183 -20.56 -2.05 -26.88
N PRO A 184 -19.66 -1.55 -27.76
CA PRO A 184 -20.00 -0.50 -28.73
C PRO A 184 -21.15 -0.89 -29.67
N LEU A 185 -21.28 -2.18 -30.02
CA LEU A 185 -22.36 -2.67 -30.89
C LEU A 185 -23.75 -2.66 -30.22
N ASP A 186 -23.81 -2.50 -28.90
CA ASP A 186 -25.06 -2.44 -28.13
C ASP A 186 -25.37 -1.02 -27.66
N HIS A 187 -24.55 -0.04 -28.05
CA HIS A 187 -24.72 1.34 -27.61
C HIS A 187 -26.01 1.97 -28.22
N PRO A 188 -26.85 2.69 -27.45
CA PRO A 188 -28.14 3.22 -27.92
C PRO A 188 -28.06 4.08 -29.20
N ALA A 189 -26.98 4.84 -29.36
CA ALA A 189 -26.72 5.64 -30.56
C ALA A 189 -26.78 4.82 -31.87
N LEU A 190 -26.40 3.53 -31.84
CA LEU A 190 -26.48 2.65 -33.02
C LEU A 190 -27.92 2.35 -33.42
N ALA A 191 -28.76 2.05 -32.44
CA ALA A 191 -30.19 1.82 -32.67
C ALA A 191 -30.87 3.09 -33.20
N GLU A 192 -30.49 4.25 -32.65
CA GLU A 192 -31.04 5.56 -33.02
C GLU A 192 -30.45 6.16 -34.30
N GLY A 193 -29.39 5.55 -34.86
CA GLY A 193 -28.71 6.05 -36.05
C GLY A 193 -27.96 7.36 -35.86
N ARG A 194 -27.55 7.65 -34.63
CA ARG A 194 -26.74 8.82 -34.27
C ARG A 194 -25.25 8.51 -34.34
N ALA A 195 -24.44 9.56 -34.39
CA ALA A 195 -23.00 9.40 -34.48
C ALA A 195 -22.44 8.81 -33.18
N LEU A 196 -21.31 8.12 -33.29
CA LEU A 196 -20.60 7.51 -32.17
C LEU A 196 -19.12 7.94 -32.21
N GLN A 197 -18.63 8.49 -31.11
CA GLN A 197 -17.20 8.58 -30.84
C GLN A 197 -16.74 7.28 -30.16
N LEU A 198 -15.88 6.53 -30.84
CA LEU A 198 -15.27 5.29 -30.33
C LEU A 198 -13.82 5.57 -29.95
N LEU A 199 -13.54 5.60 -28.65
CA LEU A 199 -12.19 5.75 -28.10
C LEU A 199 -11.59 4.36 -27.82
N THR A 200 -10.48 4.05 -28.45
CA THR A 200 -9.71 2.83 -28.16
C THR A 200 -8.26 3.12 -27.78
N HIS A 201 -7.61 2.23 -27.04
CA HIS A 201 -6.18 2.33 -26.74
C HIS A 201 -5.45 1.17 -27.44
N PRO A 202 -4.59 1.42 -28.45
CA PRO A 202 -3.98 0.36 -29.26
C PRO A 202 -3.21 -0.72 -28.49
N VAL A 203 -2.74 -0.40 -27.27
CA VAL A 203 -2.08 -1.36 -26.38
C VAL A 203 -2.98 -2.57 -26.03
N TRP A 204 -4.31 -2.39 -26.00
CA TRP A 204 -5.25 -3.47 -25.70
C TRP A 204 -5.52 -4.38 -26.89
N TRP A 205 -5.39 -3.86 -28.12
CA TRP A 205 -5.74 -4.59 -29.35
C TRP A 205 -4.57 -5.35 -29.95
N THR A 206 -3.36 -5.04 -29.50
CA THR A 206 -2.15 -5.77 -29.88
C THR A 206 -1.85 -6.81 -28.80
N GLY A 207 -1.71 -8.09 -29.15
CA GLY A 207 -1.75 -9.20 -28.19
C GLY A 207 -1.42 -10.55 -28.84
N GLN A 208 -1.02 -11.55 -28.06
CA GLN A 208 -1.02 -12.95 -28.50
C GLN A 208 -2.14 -13.72 -27.80
N GLY A 209 -3.12 -14.22 -28.56
CA GLY A 209 -4.24 -14.99 -27.99
C GLY A 209 -5.12 -14.19 -27.03
N ASP A 210 -5.64 -14.87 -26.00
CA ASP A 210 -6.56 -14.31 -25.01
C ASP A 210 -5.83 -13.69 -23.80
N GLU A 211 -4.72 -12.99 -24.05
CA GLU A 211 -3.96 -12.27 -23.03
C GLU A 211 -4.87 -11.29 -22.26
N ASP A 212 -4.86 -11.38 -20.93
CA ASP A 212 -5.50 -10.40 -20.06
C ASP A 212 -4.78 -9.02 -20.14
N PRO A 213 -5.41 -7.93 -19.65
CA PRO A 213 -4.81 -6.60 -19.70
C PRO A 213 -3.41 -6.53 -19.05
N VAL A 214 -3.18 -7.19 -17.92
CA VAL A 214 -1.89 -7.16 -17.21
C VAL A 214 -0.81 -7.88 -18.02
N ALA A 215 -1.13 -9.01 -18.64
CA ALA A 215 -0.21 -9.74 -19.51
C ALA A 215 0.25 -8.86 -20.70
N LYS A 216 -0.68 -8.11 -21.32
CA LYS A 216 -0.34 -7.16 -22.40
C LYS A 216 0.59 -6.05 -21.92
N LEU A 217 0.36 -5.50 -20.73
CA LEU A 217 1.22 -4.50 -20.12
C LEU A 217 2.61 -5.05 -19.79
N ASN A 218 2.69 -6.26 -19.24
CA ASN A 218 3.96 -6.91 -18.94
C ASN A 218 4.79 -7.16 -20.21
N ARG A 219 4.15 -7.61 -21.28
CA ARG A 219 4.81 -7.78 -22.58
C ARG A 219 5.30 -6.44 -23.16
N PHE A 220 4.52 -5.37 -23.00
CA PHE A 220 4.97 -4.02 -23.34
C PHE A 220 6.23 -3.64 -22.55
N LEU A 221 6.23 -3.83 -21.23
CA LEU A 221 7.39 -3.54 -20.37
C LEU A 221 8.62 -4.36 -20.77
N GLN A 222 8.45 -5.65 -21.07
CA GLN A 222 9.52 -6.50 -21.58
C GLN A 222 10.11 -5.97 -22.89
N THR A 223 9.24 -5.57 -23.83
CA THR A 223 9.66 -4.98 -25.10
C THR A 223 10.45 -3.68 -24.89
N ARG A 224 10.01 -2.84 -23.94
CA ARG A 224 10.72 -1.60 -23.57
C ARG A 224 12.06 -1.88 -22.89
N HIS A 225 12.11 -2.84 -21.97
CA HIS A 225 13.35 -3.24 -21.31
C HIS A 225 14.38 -3.72 -22.34
N ALA A 226 13.98 -4.60 -23.27
CA ALA A 226 14.85 -5.09 -24.32
C ALA A 226 15.41 -3.94 -25.18
N LEU A 227 14.57 -2.95 -25.52
CA LEU A 227 15.03 -1.76 -26.26
C LEU A 227 16.05 -0.94 -25.44
N LEU A 228 15.77 -0.69 -24.16
CA LEU A 228 16.70 0.05 -23.29
C LEU A 228 18.02 -0.69 -23.09
N GLN A 229 18.01 -2.02 -23.01
CA GLN A 229 19.23 -2.82 -22.98
C GLN A 229 20.05 -2.68 -24.28
N GLN A 230 19.37 -2.67 -25.44
CA GLN A 230 20.02 -2.43 -26.74
C GLN A 230 20.64 -1.02 -26.80
N GLU A 231 19.91 0.00 -26.37
CA GLU A 231 20.42 1.38 -26.32
C GLU A 231 21.59 1.52 -25.34
N LEU A 232 21.51 0.89 -24.17
CA LEU A 232 22.60 0.89 -23.19
C LEU A 232 23.84 0.19 -23.75
N ALA A 233 23.68 -0.94 -24.44
CA ALA A 233 24.77 -1.62 -25.11
C ALA A 233 25.35 -0.78 -26.26
N ALA A 234 24.52 -0.04 -26.99
CA ALA A 234 24.98 0.87 -28.04
C ALA A 234 25.80 2.03 -27.47
N ASN A 235 25.49 2.52 -26.28
CA ASN A 235 26.11 3.71 -25.70
C ASN A 235 27.20 3.42 -24.64
N CYS A 236 27.27 2.20 -24.08
CA CYS A 236 28.18 1.85 -22.98
C CYS A 236 29.00 0.59 -23.32
N GLU A 237 30.26 0.78 -23.69
CA GLU A 237 31.20 -0.30 -24.04
C GLU A 237 31.35 -1.36 -22.93
N PRO A 238 31.50 -1.02 -21.64
CA PRO A 238 31.51 -2.02 -20.57
C PRO A 238 30.25 -2.90 -20.55
N TYR A 239 29.07 -2.32 -20.73
CA TYR A 239 27.81 -3.06 -20.76
C TYR A 239 27.67 -3.93 -22.01
N ARG A 240 28.12 -3.42 -23.17
CA ARG A 240 28.18 -4.19 -24.42
C ARG A 240 29.07 -5.44 -24.28
N ARG A 241 30.24 -5.30 -23.64
CA ARG A 241 31.14 -6.43 -23.34
C ARG A 241 30.51 -7.43 -22.38
N TYR A 242 29.83 -6.94 -21.35
CA TYR A 242 29.07 -7.79 -20.43
C TYR A 242 28.05 -8.66 -21.18
N LEU A 243 27.27 -8.09 -22.10
CA LEU A 243 26.29 -8.83 -22.90
C LEU A 243 26.89 -9.90 -23.82
N ALA A 244 28.17 -9.78 -24.20
CA ALA A 244 28.88 -10.76 -25.01
C ALA A 244 29.35 -12.00 -24.21
N THR A 245 29.38 -11.91 -22.86
CA THR A 245 29.82 -13.01 -21.99
C THR A 245 28.82 -14.16 -21.93
N PRO A 246 29.26 -15.41 -21.65
CA PRO A 246 28.36 -16.54 -21.44
C PRO A 246 27.35 -16.29 -20.29
N ALA A 247 27.78 -15.58 -19.23
CA ALA A 247 26.94 -15.24 -18.08
C ALA A 247 25.77 -14.30 -18.45
N ALA A 248 25.94 -13.44 -19.47
CA ALA A 248 24.83 -12.65 -19.99
C ALA A 248 23.90 -13.45 -20.91
N ARG A 249 24.39 -14.48 -21.61
CA ARG A 249 23.56 -15.35 -22.46
C ARG A 249 22.62 -16.26 -21.64
N THR A 250 23.04 -16.64 -20.43
CA THR A 250 22.16 -17.34 -19.46
C THR A 250 21.12 -16.42 -18.83
N ASN A 251 21.34 -15.09 -18.85
CA ASN A 251 20.43 -14.05 -18.37
C ASN A 251 19.62 -13.36 -19.49
N GLN A 252 19.67 -13.89 -20.73
CA GLN A 252 19.02 -13.32 -21.92
C GLN A 252 17.67 -13.97 -22.28
N ALA A 253 17.22 -14.99 -21.54
CA ALA A 253 15.79 -15.24 -21.50
C ALA A 253 15.16 -13.97 -20.90
N PRO A 254 14.08 -13.40 -21.48
CA PRO A 254 13.24 -12.51 -20.68
C PRO A 254 12.96 -13.28 -19.38
N PRO A 255 12.83 -12.63 -18.21
CA PRO A 255 12.27 -13.35 -17.08
C PRO A 255 11.01 -13.98 -17.64
N SER A 256 11.02 -15.31 -17.78
CA SER A 256 9.78 -16.00 -17.85
C SER A 256 9.13 -15.49 -16.59
N VAL A 257 8.03 -14.77 -16.74
CA VAL A 257 7.04 -14.81 -15.69
C VAL A 257 6.48 -16.25 -15.75
N VAL A 258 7.34 -17.26 -15.53
CA VAL A 258 7.07 -18.19 -14.45
C VAL A 258 6.77 -17.20 -13.34
N PRO A 259 5.52 -17.06 -12.86
CA PRO A 259 5.36 -16.41 -11.59
C PRO A 259 6.44 -17.09 -10.75
N VAL A 260 7.49 -16.36 -10.37
CA VAL A 260 8.21 -16.74 -9.18
C VAL A 260 7.06 -16.67 -8.22
N ALA A 261 6.44 -17.83 -7.97
CA ALA A 261 5.34 -17.96 -7.04
C ALA A 261 5.90 -17.19 -5.87
N PRO A 262 5.29 -16.03 -5.54
CA PRO A 262 5.91 -15.04 -4.66
C PRO A 262 6.47 -15.86 -3.55
N LEU A 263 7.83 -15.88 -3.43
CA LEU A 263 8.57 -16.84 -2.60
C LEU A 263 7.66 -17.12 -1.42
N ASN A 264 7.01 -18.30 -1.37
CA ASN A 264 5.84 -18.51 -0.51
C ASN A 264 6.34 -18.72 0.91
N LEU A 265 7.16 -17.77 1.33
CA LEU A 265 7.90 -17.69 2.53
C LEU A 265 6.97 -17.01 3.52
N PRO A 266 6.93 -17.50 4.76
CA PRO A 266 6.28 -16.78 5.83
C PRO A 266 6.90 -15.40 5.99
N SER A 267 6.09 -14.41 6.35
CA SER A 267 6.56 -13.05 6.56
C SER A 267 6.89 -12.77 8.03
N VAL A 268 7.98 -12.04 8.26
CA VAL A 268 8.36 -11.51 9.57
C VAL A 268 8.15 -10.01 9.53
N THR A 269 7.16 -9.48 10.23
CA THR A 269 6.85 -8.05 10.18
C THR A 269 7.36 -7.34 11.41
N ILE A 270 8.15 -6.29 11.22
CA ILE A 270 8.77 -5.51 12.29
C ILE A 270 8.03 -4.16 12.37
N LEU A 271 7.37 -3.90 13.49
CA LEU A 271 6.87 -2.57 13.84
C LEU A 271 7.90 -1.90 14.75
N GLY A 272 8.54 -0.85 14.25
CA GLY A 272 9.67 -0.21 14.93
C GLY A 272 9.58 1.30 14.96
N ASP A 273 9.92 1.91 16.10
CA ASP A 273 10.16 3.34 16.23
C ASP A 273 11.52 3.75 15.62
N SER A 274 12.03 4.94 15.96
CA SER A 274 13.30 5.46 15.43
C SER A 274 14.52 4.58 15.69
N ARG A 275 14.43 3.68 16.69
CA ARG A 275 15.48 2.70 16.97
C ARG A 275 15.54 1.58 15.93
N ALA A 276 14.48 1.31 15.18
CA ALA A 276 14.51 0.37 14.06
C ALA A 276 15.12 0.98 12.80
N PHE A 277 14.73 2.20 12.49
CA PHE A 277 15.30 3.03 11.42
C PHE A 277 14.78 4.46 11.60
N ASP A 278 15.60 5.47 11.30
CA ASP A 278 15.24 6.88 11.20
C ASP A 278 16.18 7.57 10.20
N THR A 279 15.71 8.65 9.58
CA THR A 279 16.55 9.62 8.88
C THR A 279 17.63 10.24 9.79
N TYR A 280 17.45 10.23 11.12
CA TYR A 280 18.45 10.70 12.07
C TYR A 280 19.79 9.97 11.96
N TYR A 281 19.83 8.71 11.53
CA TYR A 281 21.10 8.02 11.31
C TYR A 281 21.96 8.68 10.22
N LEU A 282 21.41 9.60 9.41
CA LEU A 282 22.16 10.42 8.45
C LEU A 282 22.49 11.84 8.97
N ASN A 283 22.09 12.17 10.21
CA ASN A 283 22.34 13.49 10.80
C ASN A 283 23.84 13.69 11.04
N ALA A 284 24.37 14.82 10.58
CA ALA A 284 25.78 15.19 10.73
C ALA A 284 26.27 15.21 12.19
N SER A 285 25.36 15.37 13.16
CA SER A 285 25.64 15.32 14.60
C SER A 285 26.14 13.96 15.07
N TYR A 286 25.85 12.88 14.33
CA TYR A 286 26.41 11.55 14.59
C TYR A 286 27.79 11.34 13.94
N GLY A 287 28.32 12.33 13.20
CA GLY A 287 29.65 12.30 12.61
C GLY A 287 29.90 11.07 11.73
N GLU A 288 31.05 10.42 11.92
CA GLU A 288 31.41 9.17 11.22
C GLU A 288 30.51 7.98 11.58
N SER A 289 29.70 8.09 12.64
CA SER A 289 28.74 7.07 13.04
C SER A 289 27.41 7.16 12.28
N GLY A 290 27.26 8.07 11.32
CA GLY A 290 26.08 8.11 10.47
C GLY A 290 26.02 6.93 9.49
N TYR A 291 24.83 6.36 9.27
CA TYR A 291 24.61 5.22 8.37
C TYR A 291 23.19 5.16 7.77
N GLY A 292 23.07 4.40 6.67
CA GLY A 292 21.81 4.16 5.96
C GLY A 292 21.02 2.95 6.47
N TYR A 293 19.82 2.79 5.92
CA TYR A 293 18.90 1.68 6.24
C TYR A 293 19.56 0.29 6.07
N ASP A 294 20.52 0.15 5.16
CA ASP A 294 21.25 -1.07 4.87
C ASP A 294 22.05 -1.64 6.06
N ARG A 295 22.26 -0.84 7.12
CA ARG A 295 22.94 -1.26 8.35
C ARG A 295 22.00 -1.42 9.55
N THR A 296 20.70 -1.25 9.35
CA THR A 296 19.71 -1.42 10.43
C THR A 296 19.31 -2.88 10.59
N PHE A 297 18.93 -3.26 11.81
CA PHE A 297 18.56 -4.65 12.10
C PHE A 297 17.40 -5.17 11.23
N PRO A 298 16.38 -4.38 10.82
CA PRO A 298 15.34 -4.89 9.93
C PRO A 298 15.90 -5.31 8.56
N PHE A 299 16.79 -4.50 7.99
CA PHE A 299 17.44 -4.84 6.72
C PHE A 299 18.38 -6.04 6.85
N LEU A 300 19.20 -6.06 7.91
CA LEU A 300 20.15 -7.13 8.16
C LEU A 300 19.44 -8.47 8.43
N LEU A 301 18.36 -8.46 9.20
CA LEU A 301 17.52 -9.63 9.46
C LEU A 301 16.86 -10.13 8.17
N ARG A 302 16.28 -9.24 7.36
CA ARG A 302 15.72 -9.59 6.06
C ARG A 302 16.76 -10.28 5.18
N ARG A 303 17.96 -9.71 5.09
CA ARG A 303 19.06 -10.28 4.32
C ARG A 303 19.39 -11.67 4.82
N ALA A 304 19.59 -11.85 6.13
CA ALA A 304 19.96 -13.12 6.72
C ALA A 304 18.93 -14.23 6.43
N LEU A 305 17.64 -13.95 6.67
CA LEU A 305 16.54 -14.90 6.46
C LEU A 305 16.35 -15.28 4.97
N LEU A 306 16.59 -14.35 4.05
CA LEU A 306 16.51 -14.61 2.59
C LEU A 306 17.74 -15.31 2.02
N THR A 307 18.91 -15.14 2.64
CA THR A 307 20.16 -15.76 2.18
C THR A 307 20.40 -17.15 2.76
N ASP A 308 19.59 -17.58 3.73
CA ASP A 308 19.63 -18.96 4.20
C ASP A 308 19.27 -19.95 3.07
N THR A 309 19.70 -21.20 3.18
CA THR A 309 19.48 -22.23 2.16
C THR A 309 18.85 -23.47 2.80
N PRO A 310 17.51 -23.66 2.63
CA PRO A 310 16.57 -22.80 1.90
C PRO A 310 16.26 -21.48 2.64
N ALA A 311 15.77 -20.48 1.91
CA ALA A 311 15.33 -19.22 2.51
C ALA A 311 14.22 -19.48 3.53
N ILE A 312 14.24 -18.76 4.66
CA ILE A 312 13.37 -19.03 5.81
C ILE A 312 12.09 -18.19 5.77
N ALA A 313 12.26 -16.87 5.58
CA ALA A 313 11.17 -15.90 5.68
C ALA A 313 11.54 -14.60 4.95
N ASP A 314 10.54 -13.82 4.55
CA ASP A 314 10.76 -12.42 4.12
C ASP A 314 10.44 -11.46 5.27
N ALA A 315 11.41 -10.64 5.67
CA ALA A 315 11.19 -9.66 6.73
C ALA A 315 10.76 -8.30 6.15
N VAL A 316 9.65 -7.77 6.66
CA VAL A 316 9.05 -6.50 6.25
C VAL A 316 9.11 -5.52 7.41
N HIS A 317 9.71 -4.36 7.19
CA HIS A 317 9.75 -3.28 8.18
C HIS A 317 8.60 -2.29 7.97
N ILE A 318 7.82 -2.04 9.02
CA ILE A 318 6.78 -1.03 9.09
C ILE A 318 7.27 0.09 10.03
N PRO A 319 7.68 1.26 9.49
CA PRO A 319 8.21 2.34 10.30
C PRO A 319 7.10 3.02 11.11
N ASP A 320 7.25 3.12 12.43
CA ASP A 320 6.29 3.79 13.32
C ASP A 320 6.87 5.11 13.88
N HIS A 321 7.24 6.00 12.97
CA HIS A 321 7.79 7.31 13.30
C HIS A 321 6.78 8.34 13.77
N PHE A 322 5.50 8.13 13.49
CA PHE A 322 4.47 9.14 13.72
C PHE A 322 3.74 8.87 15.04
N ARG A 323 3.98 9.73 16.04
CA ARG A 323 3.06 9.88 17.17
C ARG A 323 1.66 10.14 16.63
N GLY A 324 0.73 9.21 16.83
CA GLY A 324 -0.67 9.40 16.46
C GLY A 324 -1.35 8.22 15.77
N GLY A 325 -0.62 7.14 15.48
CA GLY A 325 -1.26 5.89 15.07
C GLY A 325 -2.14 5.33 16.20
N THR A 326 -3.41 5.07 15.92
CA THR A 326 -4.25 4.29 16.85
C THR A 326 -3.78 2.83 16.85
N ILE A 327 -4.08 2.08 17.90
CA ILE A 327 -3.73 0.65 17.95
C ILE A 327 -4.38 -0.13 16.82
N GLU A 328 -5.58 0.28 16.41
CA GLU A 328 -6.28 -0.26 15.26
C GLU A 328 -5.49 -0.05 13.96
N ASN A 329 -4.89 1.13 13.78
CA ASN A 329 -4.04 1.40 12.61
C ASN A 329 -2.78 0.52 12.61
N ASN A 330 -2.14 0.35 13.77
CA ASN A 330 -0.96 -0.52 13.87
C ASN A 330 -1.31 -1.99 13.62
N ILE A 331 -2.47 -2.46 14.13
CA ILE A 331 -2.99 -3.79 13.82
C ILE A 331 -3.25 -3.95 12.31
N ILE A 332 -3.89 -2.97 11.66
CA ILE A 332 -4.16 -3.02 10.21
C ILE A 332 -2.86 -3.08 9.42
N ARG A 333 -1.91 -2.19 9.69
CA ARG A 333 -0.62 -2.14 8.98
C ARG A 333 0.14 -3.45 9.09
N LEU A 334 0.20 -4.02 10.29
CA LEU A 334 0.79 -5.34 10.55
C LEU A 334 -0.03 -6.47 9.90
N ALA A 335 -1.36 -6.40 9.88
CA ALA A 335 -2.22 -7.43 9.30
C ALA A 335 -2.07 -7.54 7.78
N LEU A 336 -1.83 -6.41 7.09
CA LEU A 336 -1.68 -6.34 5.63
C LEU A 336 -0.49 -7.14 5.10
N THR A 337 0.51 -7.45 5.94
CA THR A 337 1.69 -8.24 5.56
C THR A 337 1.53 -9.73 5.85
N ASP A 338 0.37 -10.17 6.37
CA ASP A 338 0.07 -11.56 6.79
C ASP A 338 1.19 -12.22 7.64
N PRO A 339 1.68 -11.57 8.71
CA PRO A 339 2.89 -11.99 9.44
C PRO A 339 2.74 -13.38 10.04
N ALA A 340 3.74 -14.22 9.83
CA ALA A 340 4.00 -15.39 10.67
C ALA A 340 4.55 -14.96 12.05
N VAL A 341 5.43 -13.95 12.03
CA VAL A 341 6.06 -13.37 13.22
C VAL A 341 5.89 -11.86 13.19
N VAL A 342 5.52 -11.29 14.33
CA VAL A 342 5.48 -9.84 14.57
C VAL A 342 6.59 -9.48 15.55
N VAL A 343 7.50 -8.60 15.14
CA VAL A 343 8.56 -8.06 16.00
C VAL A 343 8.18 -6.64 16.41
N LEU A 344 8.20 -6.35 17.70
CA LEU A 344 7.78 -5.07 18.28
C LEU A 344 8.96 -4.37 18.93
N LEU A 345 9.31 -3.19 18.42
CA LEU A 345 10.28 -2.26 19.01
C LEU A 345 9.65 -0.86 19.09
N ASP A 346 8.94 -0.60 20.18
CA ASP A 346 8.26 0.67 20.43
C ASP A 346 8.28 0.98 21.95
N GLY A 347 7.64 2.06 22.38
CA GLY A 347 7.43 2.44 23.78
C GLY A 347 8.38 3.51 24.28
N LEU A 348 9.46 3.79 23.54
CA LEU A 348 10.41 4.83 23.92
C LEU A 348 9.72 6.21 23.99
N TRP A 349 8.84 6.48 23.03
CA TRP A 349 8.11 7.74 22.94
C TRP A 349 7.19 8.02 24.14
N GLU A 350 6.77 6.99 24.88
CA GLU A 350 5.97 7.12 26.10
C GLU A 350 6.77 7.73 27.25
N SER A 351 8.09 7.58 27.21
CA SER A 351 9.01 8.12 28.22
C SER A 351 9.40 9.59 27.99
N LEU A 352 9.02 10.18 26.84
CA LEU A 352 9.30 11.58 26.53
C LEU A 352 8.22 12.47 27.15
N LEU A 353 8.44 12.77 28.43
CA LEU A 353 7.56 13.57 29.26
C LEU A 353 7.80 15.07 29.03
N THR A 354 6.73 15.84 28.83
CA THR A 354 6.82 17.28 28.58
C THR A 354 6.36 18.10 29.78
N LYS A 355 6.81 19.35 29.86
CA LYS A 355 6.35 20.31 30.88
C LYS A 355 4.83 20.52 30.80
N ASP A 356 4.26 20.48 29.60
CA ASP A 356 2.82 20.69 29.39
C ASP A 356 1.98 19.58 30.02
N GLN A 357 2.45 18.32 29.98
CA GLN A 357 1.78 17.21 30.67
C GLN A 357 1.75 17.43 32.18
N PHE A 358 2.85 17.93 32.75
CA PHE A 358 2.91 18.25 34.17
C PHE A 358 2.00 19.44 34.53
N LEU A 359 1.97 20.50 33.71
CA LEU A 359 1.10 21.65 33.93
C LEU A 359 -0.39 21.27 33.82
N ALA A 360 -0.76 20.41 32.88
CA ALA A 360 -2.11 19.88 32.75
C ALA A 360 -2.52 19.09 34.01
N TYR A 361 -1.65 18.20 34.49
CA TYR A 361 -1.85 17.48 35.76
C TYR A 361 -2.08 18.45 36.93
N LEU A 362 -1.27 19.50 37.06
CA LEU A 362 -1.46 20.49 38.12
C LEU A 362 -2.79 21.22 38.00
N ALA A 363 -3.18 21.62 36.78
CA ALA A 363 -4.46 22.30 36.54
C ALA A 363 -5.65 21.43 36.97
N ASP A 364 -5.60 20.14 36.64
CA ASP A 364 -6.63 19.17 37.06
C ASP A 364 -6.65 19.00 38.59
N LYS A 365 -5.48 18.86 39.22
CA LYS A 365 -5.40 18.73 40.68
C LYS A 365 -5.87 19.97 41.42
N VAL A 366 -5.57 21.17 40.93
CA VAL A 366 -6.05 22.44 41.51
C VAL A 366 -7.57 22.55 41.37
N ARG A 367 -8.11 22.17 40.20
CA ARG A 367 -9.55 22.20 39.94
C ARG A 367 -10.32 21.23 40.84
N ASP A 368 -9.78 20.03 41.06
CA ASP A 368 -10.43 18.97 41.83
C ASP A 368 -10.15 19.05 43.33
N HIS A 369 -9.32 20.01 43.77
CA HIS A 369 -8.96 20.17 45.18
C HIS A 369 -10.08 20.82 45.98
N ASP A 370 -10.55 20.13 47.01
CA ASP A 370 -11.47 20.72 48.00
C ASP A 370 -10.70 21.51 49.07
N TRP A 371 -10.69 22.83 48.91
CA TRP A 371 -10.03 23.79 49.79
C TRP A 371 -10.58 23.82 51.23
N ARG A 372 -11.71 23.16 51.52
CA ARG A 372 -12.36 23.19 52.84
C ARG A 372 -11.90 22.07 53.77
N ASN A 373 -11.21 21.05 53.25
CA ASN A 373 -10.85 19.85 54.01
C ASN A 373 -9.49 19.94 54.74
N GLY A 374 -8.78 21.06 54.62
CA GLY A 374 -7.49 21.29 55.31
C GLY A 374 -6.31 20.47 54.78
N ARG A 375 -6.47 19.72 53.68
CA ARG A 375 -5.37 18.97 53.04
C ARG A 375 -4.48 19.91 52.23
N VAL A 376 -3.17 19.68 52.28
CA VAL A 376 -2.20 20.44 51.49
C VAL A 376 -2.09 19.83 50.09
N LEU A 377 -2.12 20.69 49.06
CA LEU A 377 -1.87 20.30 47.68
C LEU A 377 -0.38 20.52 47.33
N ASP A 378 0.32 19.45 46.96
CA ASP A 378 1.71 19.51 46.50
C ASP A 378 1.77 19.88 45.01
N LEU A 379 2.35 21.05 44.73
CA LEU A 379 2.53 21.61 43.38
C LEU A 379 4.02 21.65 42.96
N SER A 380 4.89 20.96 43.69
CA SER A 380 6.34 21.01 43.45
C SER A 380 6.72 20.36 42.10
N PHE A 381 7.63 21.02 41.37
CA PHE A 381 8.21 20.49 40.14
C PHE A 381 9.63 20.00 40.38
N SER A 382 9.90 18.74 40.06
CA SER A 382 11.25 18.17 39.98
C SER A 382 11.24 16.98 39.00
N SER A 383 12.40 16.62 38.45
CA SER A 383 12.52 15.46 37.56
C SER A 383 12.06 14.16 38.23
N ARG A 384 12.46 13.97 39.49
CA ARG A 384 12.00 12.87 40.35
C ARG A 384 10.49 12.83 40.48
N ARG A 385 9.85 13.98 40.75
CA ARG A 385 8.39 14.06 40.88
C ARG A 385 7.67 13.70 39.58
N VAL A 386 8.18 14.18 38.45
CA VAL A 386 7.65 13.83 37.12
C VAL A 386 7.74 12.33 36.86
N CYS A 387 8.88 11.71 37.19
CA CYS A 387 9.06 10.26 37.10
C CYS A 387 8.07 9.50 38.00
N GLU A 388 7.94 9.88 39.28
CA GLU A 388 6.99 9.27 40.22
C GLU A 388 5.52 9.37 39.74
N LEU A 389 5.14 10.51 39.16
CA LEU A 389 3.80 10.70 38.61
C LEU A 389 3.56 9.84 37.36
N PHE A 390 4.56 9.71 36.49
CA PHE A 390 4.49 8.86 35.31
C PHE A 390 4.35 7.37 35.69
N THR A 391 5.20 6.89 36.59
CA THR A 391 5.17 5.49 37.04
C THR A 391 3.90 5.15 37.83
N ALA A 392 3.33 6.13 38.54
CA ALA A 392 2.04 5.99 39.21
C ALA A 392 0.82 6.13 38.30
N GLY A 393 0.99 6.31 36.97
CA GLY A 393 -0.12 6.41 36.03
C GLY A 393 -0.88 7.74 36.07
N ALA A 394 -0.29 8.79 36.65
CA ALA A 394 -0.94 10.09 36.84
C ALA A 394 -1.00 10.95 35.57
N PHE A 395 -0.22 10.60 34.53
CA PHE A 395 -0.24 11.27 33.23
C PHE A 395 -1.05 10.52 32.19
N PRO A 396 -1.49 11.19 31.11
CA PRO A 396 -2.14 10.53 30.00
C PRO A 396 -1.31 9.42 29.34
N ALA A 397 0.01 9.59 29.30
CA ALA A 397 0.98 8.56 28.95
C ALA A 397 1.52 7.92 30.24
N SER A 398 1.49 6.59 30.32
CA SER A 398 1.98 5.84 31.48
C SER A 398 2.36 4.41 31.12
N PRO A 399 3.18 3.73 31.95
CA PRO A 399 3.55 2.33 31.76
C PRO A 399 2.33 1.40 31.60
N GLU A 400 1.34 1.53 32.48
CA GLU A 400 0.10 0.74 32.46
C GLU A 400 -0.69 0.94 31.15
N ARG A 401 -0.87 2.19 30.71
CA ARG A 401 -1.60 2.50 29.47
C ARG A 401 -0.86 2.04 28.22
N TYR A 402 0.46 2.08 28.25
CA TYR A 402 1.29 1.50 27.19
C TYR A 402 1.14 -0.03 27.17
N ALA A 403 1.26 -0.70 28.32
CA ALA A 403 1.07 -2.15 28.41
C ALA A 403 -0.33 -2.59 27.98
N SER A 404 -1.37 -1.84 28.34
CA SER A 404 -2.75 -2.07 27.88
C SER A 404 -2.89 -1.96 26.36
N ARG A 405 -2.26 -0.96 25.74
CA ARG A 405 -2.21 -0.80 24.28
C ARG A 405 -1.48 -1.96 23.60
N GLN A 406 -0.31 -2.33 24.10
CA GLN A 406 0.47 -3.45 23.56
C GLN A 406 -0.22 -4.79 23.78
N ARG A 407 -0.96 -4.97 24.88
CA ARG A 407 -1.80 -6.15 25.14
C ARG A 407 -2.79 -6.37 24.01
N ARG A 408 -3.48 -5.31 23.55
CA ARG A 408 -4.44 -5.41 22.43
C ARG A 408 -3.77 -5.89 21.15
N LEU A 409 -2.59 -5.36 20.85
CA LEU A 409 -1.81 -5.72 19.65
C LEU A 409 -1.30 -7.15 19.73
N ILE A 410 -0.63 -7.52 20.82
CA ILE A 410 -0.10 -8.88 21.05
C ILE A 410 -1.25 -9.90 21.06
N SER A 411 -2.32 -9.64 21.82
CA SER A 411 -3.51 -10.49 21.87
C SER A 411 -4.09 -10.75 20.48
N TYR A 412 -4.23 -9.71 19.65
CA TYR A 412 -4.77 -9.83 18.29
C TYR A 412 -4.02 -10.86 17.43
N PHE A 413 -2.69 -10.78 17.42
CA PHE A 413 -1.84 -11.66 16.60
C PHE A 413 -1.67 -13.06 17.21
N ARG A 414 -1.49 -13.15 18.53
CA ARG A 414 -1.39 -14.43 19.24
C ARG A 414 -2.67 -15.25 19.12
N ARG A 415 -3.84 -14.60 19.25
CA ARG A 415 -5.14 -15.25 19.04
C ARG A 415 -5.38 -15.78 17.62
N ARG A 416 -4.61 -15.27 16.65
CA ARG A 416 -4.61 -15.68 15.24
C ARG A 416 -3.41 -16.56 14.87
N ARG A 417 -2.77 -17.17 15.88
CA ARG A 417 -1.66 -18.12 15.77
C ARG A 417 -0.37 -17.55 15.18
N ARG A 418 -0.17 -16.23 15.27
CA ARG A 418 1.08 -15.58 14.85
C ARG A 418 2.02 -15.48 16.04
N GLN A 419 3.33 -15.56 15.81
CA GLN A 419 4.33 -15.36 16.86
C GLN A 419 4.53 -13.86 17.11
N CYS A 420 4.81 -13.48 18.34
CA CYS A 420 5.17 -12.11 18.69
C CYS A 420 6.50 -12.11 19.43
N ILE A 421 7.40 -11.21 19.06
CA ILE A 421 8.68 -10.97 19.73
C ILE A 421 8.72 -9.51 20.14
N TRP A 422 8.83 -9.24 21.44
CA TRP A 422 8.99 -7.89 21.94
C TRP A 422 10.46 -7.62 22.33
N LEU A 423 10.99 -6.49 21.87
CA LEU A 423 12.31 -6.00 22.27
C LEU A 423 12.15 -5.02 23.43
N THR A 424 12.83 -5.28 24.54
CA THR A 424 12.75 -4.42 25.73
C THR A 424 13.28 -3.01 25.45
N LEU A 425 12.86 -2.01 26.24
CA LEU A 425 13.52 -0.71 26.22
C LEU A 425 14.90 -0.85 26.87
N PRO A 426 16.01 -0.45 26.20
CA PRO A 426 17.33 -0.46 26.82
C PRO A 426 17.38 0.58 27.93
N ILE A 427 18.05 0.26 29.04
CA ILE A 427 18.20 1.16 30.19
C ILE A 427 19.67 1.59 30.28
N PRO A 428 20.05 2.71 29.64
CA PRO A 428 21.42 3.19 29.71
C PRO A 428 21.79 3.69 31.12
N PRO A 429 23.09 3.73 31.47
CA PRO A 429 23.57 4.37 32.68
C PRO A 429 23.11 5.82 32.77
N ARG A 430 22.90 6.30 33.99
CA ARG A 430 22.39 7.66 34.27
C ARG A 430 23.20 8.78 33.61
N ASP A 431 24.51 8.59 33.47
CA ASP A 431 25.47 9.56 32.92
C ASP A 431 25.94 9.21 31.50
N HIS A 432 25.31 8.22 30.86
CA HIS A 432 25.65 7.79 29.51
C HIS A 432 25.60 8.98 28.53
N PHE A 433 26.69 9.24 27.81
CA PHE A 433 26.87 10.43 26.96
C PHE A 433 26.40 11.77 27.59
N GLY A 434 26.53 11.91 28.92
CA GLY A 434 26.08 13.11 29.64
C GLY A 434 24.57 13.35 29.62
N GLY A 435 23.76 12.33 29.28
CA GLY A 435 22.31 12.44 29.12
C GLY A 435 21.87 13.09 27.80
N LEU A 436 22.80 13.40 26.89
CA LEU A 436 22.50 14.11 25.66
C LEU A 436 21.94 13.17 24.57
N HIS A 437 20.82 13.55 23.97
CA HIS A 437 20.26 12.93 22.77
C HIS A 437 20.57 13.81 21.55
N PHE A 438 21.37 13.30 20.62
CA PHE A 438 21.96 14.10 19.54
C PHE A 438 20.97 14.51 18.44
N ALA A 439 20.02 13.64 18.06
CA ALA A 439 19.07 13.96 16.99
C ALA A 439 18.05 15.04 17.37
N GLY A 440 17.66 15.10 18.65
CA GLY A 440 16.65 16.04 19.13
C GLY A 440 17.20 17.25 19.88
N ASP A 441 18.51 17.28 20.16
CA ASP A 441 19.18 18.33 20.95
C ASP A 441 18.49 18.58 22.31
N TYR A 442 18.21 17.50 23.05
CA TYR A 442 17.65 17.58 24.40
C TYR A 442 18.32 16.60 25.36
N MET A 443 18.22 16.88 26.66
CA MET A 443 18.80 16.05 27.71
C MET A 443 17.75 15.20 28.43
N THR A 444 18.12 13.95 28.72
CA THR A 444 17.34 13.06 29.57
C THR A 444 17.43 13.49 31.03
N ILE A 445 16.36 13.24 31.79
CA ILE A 445 16.38 13.46 33.23
C ILE A 445 17.15 12.34 33.94
N PRO A 446 17.77 12.61 35.11
CA PRO A 446 18.51 11.60 35.86
C PRO A 446 17.76 10.31 36.18
N GLU A 447 16.44 10.43 36.38
CA GLU A 447 15.55 9.33 36.72
C GLU A 447 14.97 8.61 35.49
N TRP A 448 15.37 8.98 34.27
CA TRP A 448 14.74 8.50 33.03
C TRP A 448 14.80 6.97 32.89
N GLY A 449 15.89 6.34 33.31
CA GLY A 449 16.01 4.88 33.34
C GLY A 449 14.93 4.19 34.19
N ALA A 450 14.43 4.84 35.25
CA ALA A 450 13.33 4.31 36.04
C ALA A 450 11.98 4.35 35.29
N CYS A 451 11.77 5.35 34.42
CA CYS A 451 10.61 5.38 33.52
C CYS A 451 10.65 4.21 32.52
N LEU A 452 11.81 3.96 31.92
CA LEU A 452 12.01 2.85 30.97
C LEU A 452 11.83 1.48 31.66
N ALA A 453 12.39 1.34 32.86
CA ALA A 453 12.23 0.14 33.69
C ALA A 453 10.76 -0.13 34.04
N ALA A 454 10.00 0.91 34.39
CA ALA A 454 8.58 0.78 34.68
C ALA A 454 7.78 0.33 33.44
N ILE A 455 8.05 0.90 32.26
CA ILE A 455 7.45 0.44 31.00
C ILE A 455 7.75 -1.04 30.76
N ASN A 456 9.02 -1.45 30.92
CA ASN A 456 9.41 -2.84 30.74
C ASN A 456 8.70 -3.78 31.72
N ALA A 457 8.62 -3.37 33.00
CA ALA A 457 7.99 -4.14 34.06
C ALA A 457 6.49 -4.35 33.84
N GLU A 458 5.77 -3.34 33.33
CA GLU A 458 4.34 -3.44 33.04
C GLU A 458 4.04 -4.30 31.80
N LEU A 459 4.92 -4.30 30.78
CA LEU A 459 4.70 -5.07 29.55
C LEU A 459 5.14 -6.54 29.68
N ALA A 460 6.11 -6.87 30.53
CA ALA A 460 6.62 -8.23 30.68
C ALA A 460 5.53 -9.28 31.03
N PRO A 461 4.58 -9.03 31.96
CA PRO A 461 3.47 -9.95 32.23
C PRO A 461 2.60 -10.20 30.99
N VAL A 462 2.30 -9.15 30.22
CA VAL A 462 1.48 -9.27 29.00
C VAL A 462 2.16 -10.17 27.97
N VAL A 463 3.47 -10.04 27.78
CA VAL A 463 4.23 -10.92 26.86
C VAL A 463 4.15 -12.38 27.33
N LYS A 464 4.27 -12.61 28.63
CA LYS A 464 4.15 -13.95 29.23
C LYS A 464 2.75 -14.54 29.10
N ASP A 465 1.70 -13.74 29.31
CA ASP A 465 0.31 -14.22 29.35
C ASP A 465 -0.14 -14.80 28.00
N TYR A 466 0.35 -14.26 26.87
CA TYR A 466 0.07 -14.79 25.53
C TYR A 466 1.16 -15.70 24.97
N ASP A 467 2.07 -16.18 25.82
CA ASP A 467 3.20 -17.03 25.42
C ASP A 467 3.98 -16.39 24.24
N ALA A 468 4.16 -15.07 24.26
CA ALA A 468 4.98 -14.33 23.31
C ALA A 468 6.45 -14.32 23.77
N LEU A 469 7.36 -14.02 22.85
CA LEU A 469 8.80 -14.02 23.11
C LEU A 469 9.31 -12.63 23.47
N LEU A 470 10.39 -12.60 24.23
CA LEU A 470 11.08 -11.39 24.68
C LEU A 470 12.55 -11.46 24.27
N LEU A 471 13.04 -10.40 23.63
CA LEU A 471 14.47 -10.16 23.43
C LEU A 471 14.91 -9.03 24.38
N ASP A 472 15.68 -9.41 25.39
CA ASP A 472 16.20 -8.49 26.40
C ASP A 472 17.42 -7.73 25.84
N LEU A 473 17.21 -6.45 25.50
CA LEU A 473 18.25 -5.61 24.93
C LEU A 473 19.35 -5.25 25.95
N ASP A 474 19.07 -5.18 27.25
CA ASP A 474 20.10 -4.91 28.25
C ASP A 474 21.05 -6.10 28.38
N GLN A 475 20.51 -7.32 28.39
CA GLN A 475 21.33 -8.54 28.35
C GLN A 475 22.13 -8.65 27.05
N LEU A 476 21.53 -8.29 25.92
CA LEU A 476 22.23 -8.30 24.64
C LEU A 476 23.36 -7.27 24.63
N MET A 477 23.11 -6.03 25.08
CA MET A 477 24.15 -5.01 25.20
C MET A 477 25.30 -5.47 26.09
N ALA A 478 25.02 -6.09 27.23
CA ALA A 478 26.05 -6.61 28.14
C ALA A 478 26.99 -7.62 27.46
N ARG A 479 26.49 -8.43 26.53
CA ARG A 479 27.32 -9.38 25.74
C ARG A 479 28.13 -8.70 24.63
N HIS A 480 27.74 -7.49 24.23
CA HIS A 480 28.33 -6.75 23.11
C HIS A 480 29.17 -5.53 23.53
N GLY A 481 29.64 -5.50 24.78
CA GLY A 481 30.52 -4.44 25.29
C GLY A 481 29.82 -3.34 26.08
N GLY A 482 28.51 -3.50 26.33
CA GLY A 482 27.70 -2.58 27.11
C GLY A 482 27.20 -1.37 26.30
N PRO A 483 26.47 -0.45 26.96
CA PRO A 483 25.78 0.65 26.29
C PRO A 483 26.69 1.57 25.46
N GLY A 484 27.94 1.80 25.89
CA GLY A 484 28.94 2.61 25.15
C GLY A 484 29.29 2.10 23.76
N GLU A 485 29.24 0.78 23.55
CA GLU A 485 29.51 0.14 22.26
C GLU A 485 28.22 -0.09 21.44
N CYS A 486 27.07 -0.03 22.12
CA CYS A 486 25.80 -0.46 21.55
C CYS A 486 24.89 0.70 21.15
N LEU A 487 25.02 1.85 21.80
CA LEU A 487 24.19 3.03 21.55
C LEU A 487 25.04 4.17 20.96
N ILE A 488 24.52 4.86 19.96
CA ILE A 488 25.14 6.07 19.39
C ILE A 488 24.76 7.34 20.16
N ASP A 489 23.72 7.25 20.99
CA ASP A 489 23.29 8.29 21.94
C ASP A 489 22.58 7.61 23.13
N GLN A 490 21.53 8.22 23.69
CA GLN A 490 20.76 7.64 24.78
C GLN A 490 19.99 6.35 24.42
N TRP A 491 19.60 6.12 23.17
CA TRP A 491 18.74 4.98 22.82
C TRP A 491 18.84 4.49 21.38
N HIS A 492 19.40 5.27 20.46
CA HIS A 492 19.62 4.84 19.09
C HIS A 492 20.82 3.88 19.02
N PHE A 493 20.73 2.89 18.15
CA PHE A 493 21.69 1.80 18.12
C PHE A 493 22.92 2.15 17.29
N THR A 494 24.04 1.48 17.53
CA THR A 494 25.19 1.48 16.60
C THR A 494 24.94 0.47 15.46
N PRO A 495 25.64 0.59 14.31
CA PRO A 495 25.59 -0.46 13.27
C PRO A 495 25.95 -1.85 13.81
N ARG A 496 26.89 -1.89 14.75
CA ARG A 496 27.32 -3.12 15.41
C ARG A 496 26.19 -3.74 16.23
N PHE A 497 25.45 -2.91 16.97
CA PHE A 497 24.34 -3.41 17.78
C PHE A 497 23.12 -3.78 16.95
N HIS A 498 22.84 -3.05 15.86
CA HIS A 498 21.86 -3.50 14.86
C HIS A 498 22.17 -4.90 14.32
N ALA A 499 23.44 -5.19 14.01
CA ALA A 499 23.84 -6.53 13.59
C ALA A 499 23.60 -7.57 14.70
N ALA A 500 23.96 -7.25 15.96
CA ALA A 500 23.71 -8.13 17.10
C ALA A 500 22.22 -8.43 17.32
N ILE A 501 21.35 -7.43 17.16
CA ILE A 501 19.89 -7.59 17.24
C ILE A 501 19.40 -8.49 16.10
N ALA A 502 19.87 -8.27 14.87
CA ALA A 502 19.50 -9.10 13.72
C ALA A 502 19.89 -10.57 13.93
N ASP A 503 21.11 -10.84 14.39
CA ASP A 503 21.59 -12.20 14.66
C ASP A 503 20.77 -12.89 15.77
N ALA A 504 20.44 -12.14 16.83
CA ALA A 504 19.61 -12.64 17.93
C ALA A 504 18.19 -12.98 17.45
N LEU A 505 17.56 -12.10 16.67
CA LEU A 505 16.24 -12.32 16.11
C LEU A 505 16.22 -13.47 15.10
N GLU A 506 17.23 -13.57 14.23
CA GLU A 506 17.37 -14.69 13.30
C GLU A 506 17.42 -16.02 14.05
N THR A 507 18.21 -16.09 15.12
CA THR A 507 18.32 -17.29 15.97
C THR A 507 16.98 -17.64 16.61
N MET A 508 16.27 -16.65 17.17
CA MET A 508 14.95 -16.87 17.77
C MET A 508 13.93 -17.34 16.73
N ILE A 509 13.92 -16.74 15.54
CA ILE A 509 12.96 -17.07 14.47
C ILE A 509 13.19 -18.48 13.93
N LYS A 510 14.46 -18.89 13.77
CA LYS A 510 14.83 -20.26 13.35
C LYS A 510 14.37 -21.35 14.32
N GLN A 511 14.10 -21.01 15.57
CA GLN A 511 13.65 -21.95 16.61
C GLN A 511 12.12 -22.04 16.72
N LEU A 512 11.38 -21.25 15.95
CA LEU A 512 9.91 -21.26 15.94
C LEU A 512 9.39 -22.33 14.97
N GLU A 513 8.53 -23.24 15.43
CA GLU A 513 7.84 -24.23 14.58
C GLU A 513 6.30 -24.23 14.78
N PRO A 514 5.48 -24.32 13.71
CA PRO A 514 5.78 -23.97 12.31
C PRO A 514 5.59 -22.47 12.02
N LEU A 515 6.42 -21.91 11.14
CA LEU A 515 6.31 -20.52 10.67
C LEU A 515 5.24 -20.35 9.57
N GLU A 516 4.86 -21.43 8.89
CA GLU A 516 3.81 -21.39 7.87
C GLU A 516 2.48 -21.91 8.41
N LEU A 517 1.44 -21.09 8.30
CA LEU A 517 0.05 -21.55 8.41
C LEU A 517 -0.43 -22.01 7.05
N SER A 518 -1.29 -23.04 7.01
CA SER A 518 -1.96 -23.49 5.79
C SER A 518 -2.58 -22.32 5.02
N ILE A 519 -2.60 -22.41 3.68
CA ILE A 519 -3.23 -21.39 2.82
C ILE A 519 -4.73 -21.25 3.13
N ASP A 520 -5.35 -22.33 3.59
CA ASP A 520 -6.76 -22.40 3.98
C ASP A 520 -7.01 -22.03 5.45
N HIS A 521 -5.96 -21.70 6.21
CA HIS A 521 -6.09 -21.40 7.63
C HIS A 521 -7.04 -20.23 7.84
N VAL A 522 -7.98 -20.38 8.77
CA VAL A 522 -9.08 -19.43 9.02
C VAL A 522 -8.59 -18.01 9.32
N SER A 523 -7.41 -17.85 9.94
CA SER A 523 -6.81 -16.53 10.19
C SER A 523 -6.54 -15.72 8.92
N ARG A 524 -6.23 -16.35 7.78
CA ARG A 524 -5.99 -15.65 6.51
C ARG A 524 -7.29 -15.10 5.89
N ARG A 525 -8.43 -15.75 6.15
CA ARG A 525 -9.76 -15.39 5.64
C ARG A 525 -10.42 -14.19 6.36
N PHE A 526 -10.05 -13.96 7.62
CA PHE A 526 -10.61 -12.87 8.44
C PHE A 526 -9.72 -11.62 8.51
N LEU A 527 -8.53 -11.66 7.88
CA LEU A 527 -7.66 -10.48 7.73
C LEU A 527 -8.12 -9.56 6.59
N PHE A 528 -8.82 -10.10 5.58
CA PHE A 528 -9.36 -9.38 4.43
C PHE A 528 -10.87 -9.67 4.32
N ALA A 529 -11.67 -8.72 3.85
CA ALA A 529 -13.14 -8.75 3.96
C ALA A 529 -13.81 -10.07 3.48
N ARG A 530 -14.95 -10.39 4.12
CA ARG A 530 -15.82 -11.55 3.86
C ARG A 530 -16.32 -11.61 2.40
N GLU A 531 -16.31 -12.81 1.82
CA GLU A 531 -17.52 -13.32 1.13
C GLU A 531 -18.40 -13.99 2.20
N ALA A 532 -19.65 -13.56 2.33
CA ALA A 532 -20.58 -14.13 3.31
C ALA A 532 -21.04 -15.52 2.84
N GLY A 533 -20.86 -16.57 3.66
CA GLY A 533 -21.45 -17.89 3.37
C GLY A 533 -20.99 -19.08 4.21
N ASP A 534 -19.68 -19.33 4.37
CA ASP A 534 -19.24 -20.73 4.53
C ASP A 534 -18.57 -21.15 5.85
N THR A 535 -18.33 -20.26 6.82
CA THR A 535 -17.63 -20.65 8.08
C THR A 535 -18.56 -20.62 9.28
N ALA A 536 -18.91 -21.81 9.78
CA ALA A 536 -19.62 -21.95 11.05
C ALA A 536 -18.73 -21.52 12.23
N VAL A 537 -19.33 -20.91 13.26
CA VAL A 537 -18.60 -20.39 14.44
C VAL A 537 -18.98 -21.15 15.70
N SER A 538 -18.02 -21.29 16.62
CA SER A 538 -18.30 -21.74 17.98
C SER A 538 -18.38 -20.54 18.91
N LEU A 539 -19.39 -20.50 19.78
CA LEU A 539 -19.58 -19.42 20.75
C LEU A 539 -19.16 -19.88 22.15
N CYS A 540 -18.28 -19.13 22.80
CA CYS A 540 -17.89 -19.33 24.19
C CYS A 540 -18.53 -18.25 25.07
N GLY A 541 -19.46 -18.64 25.94
CA GLY A 541 -20.18 -17.75 26.84
C GLY A 541 -21.39 -18.42 27.50
N SER A 542 -22.15 -17.67 28.30
CA SER A 542 -23.39 -18.21 28.90
C SER A 542 -24.40 -18.62 27.83
N SER A 543 -25.32 -19.52 28.18
CA SER A 543 -26.40 -19.93 27.28
C SER A 543 -27.25 -18.73 26.85
N GLU A 544 -27.49 -17.75 27.74
CA GLU A 544 -28.22 -16.53 27.36
C GLU A 544 -27.40 -15.65 26.41
N ALA A 545 -26.09 -15.49 26.66
CA ALA A 545 -25.21 -14.69 25.82
C ALA A 545 -25.13 -15.25 24.39
N CYS A 546 -24.98 -16.58 24.27
CA CYS A 546 -24.98 -17.29 23.00
C CYS A 546 -26.29 -17.11 22.23
N ALA A 547 -27.43 -17.30 22.90
CA ALA A 547 -28.75 -17.12 22.29
C ALA A 547 -28.97 -15.66 21.83
N ALA A 548 -28.60 -14.70 22.67
CA ALA A 548 -28.70 -13.28 22.35
C ALA A 548 -27.78 -12.88 21.18
N TRP A 549 -26.58 -13.44 21.09
CA TRP A 549 -25.66 -13.18 20.00
C TRP A 549 -26.16 -13.76 18.68
N ALA A 550 -26.63 -15.01 18.68
CA ALA A 550 -27.18 -15.68 17.49
C ALA A 550 -28.43 -14.95 16.96
N ALA A 551 -29.31 -14.48 17.84
CA ALA A 551 -30.48 -13.69 17.45
C ALA A 551 -30.11 -12.35 16.76
N LYS A 552 -28.96 -11.76 17.12
CA LYS A 552 -28.45 -10.52 16.49
C LYS A 552 -27.70 -10.76 15.18
N HIS A 553 -27.27 -12.00 14.91
CA HIS A 553 -26.45 -12.36 13.75
C HIS A 553 -27.04 -13.61 13.04
N PRO A 554 -28.27 -13.53 12.51
CA PRO A 554 -28.94 -14.68 11.90
C PRO A 554 -28.20 -15.22 10.66
N ASP A 555 -27.35 -14.40 10.04
CA ASP A 555 -26.57 -14.73 8.84
C ASP A 555 -25.24 -15.44 9.16
N VAL A 556 -24.98 -15.78 10.43
CA VAL A 556 -23.77 -16.50 10.85
C VAL A 556 -24.17 -17.86 11.38
N GLY A 557 -23.75 -18.93 10.70
CA GLY A 557 -23.96 -20.30 11.17
C GLY A 557 -23.23 -20.52 12.50
N VAL A 558 -23.97 -20.94 13.53
CA VAL A 558 -23.42 -21.33 14.83
C VAL A 558 -23.33 -22.84 14.88
N ASP A 559 -22.12 -23.36 15.07
CA ASP A 559 -21.84 -24.79 15.21
C ASP A 559 -22.19 -25.27 16.62
N VAL A 560 -21.55 -24.66 17.63
CA VAL A 560 -21.70 -25.08 19.02
C VAL A 560 -21.53 -23.92 19.99
N CYS A 561 -22.30 -23.96 21.09
CA CYS A 561 -22.20 -23.03 22.20
C CYS A 561 -21.69 -23.75 23.44
N PHE A 562 -20.75 -23.15 24.18
CA PHE A 562 -20.13 -23.75 25.35
C PHE A 562 -19.66 -22.73 26.37
N ARG A 563 -19.29 -23.20 27.57
CA ARG A 563 -18.87 -22.33 28.66
C ARG A 563 -17.35 -22.19 28.73
N PRO A 564 -16.84 -21.08 29.26
CA PRO A 564 -15.44 -20.96 29.59
C PRO A 564 -14.94 -22.12 30.45
N GLY A 565 -13.83 -22.74 30.04
CA GLY A 565 -13.20 -23.87 30.76
C GLY A 565 -13.58 -25.27 30.25
N ASP A 566 -14.56 -25.39 29.34
CA ASP A 566 -14.84 -26.67 28.69
C ASP A 566 -13.69 -27.04 27.73
N ASP A 567 -13.24 -28.31 27.73
CA ASP A 567 -12.26 -28.81 26.75
C ASP A 567 -12.95 -29.00 25.39
N ARG A 568 -12.60 -28.17 24.40
CA ARG A 568 -13.29 -28.08 23.11
C ARG A 568 -12.37 -28.36 21.92
N ARG A 569 -11.93 -29.61 21.81
CA ARG A 569 -11.20 -30.11 20.63
C ARG A 569 -12.10 -30.27 19.40
N ASP A 570 -13.40 -30.27 19.60
CA ASP A 570 -14.46 -30.42 18.61
C ASP A 570 -15.02 -29.09 18.10
N ALA A 571 -14.57 -27.95 18.64
CA ALA A 571 -15.03 -26.64 18.20
C ALA A 571 -14.59 -26.32 16.76
N ALA A 572 -15.43 -25.57 16.05
CA ALA A 572 -15.12 -25.01 14.75
C ALA A 572 -13.77 -24.24 14.77
N PRO A 573 -13.11 -24.09 13.60
CA PRO A 573 -11.88 -23.31 13.47
C PRO A 573 -12.00 -21.85 13.96
N LEU A 574 -13.22 -21.30 14.03
CA LEU A 574 -13.47 -19.96 14.55
C LEU A 574 -14.24 -20.00 15.88
N ILE A 575 -13.61 -19.51 16.95
CA ILE A 575 -14.21 -19.41 18.28
C ILE A 575 -14.42 -17.94 18.65
N VAL A 576 -15.65 -17.56 19.00
CA VAL A 576 -16.03 -16.20 19.41
C VAL A 576 -16.25 -16.16 20.92
N VAL A 577 -15.53 -15.29 21.63
CA VAL A 577 -15.68 -15.14 23.10
C VAL A 577 -16.68 -14.03 23.41
N LEU A 578 -17.76 -14.37 24.11
CA LEU A 578 -18.89 -13.47 24.38
C LEU A 578 -18.85 -12.80 25.76
N GLU A 579 -17.78 -13.01 26.54
CA GLU A 579 -17.60 -12.39 27.85
C GLU A 579 -17.53 -10.86 27.75
N ALA A 580 -18.34 -10.17 28.56
CA ALA A 580 -18.46 -8.70 28.53
C ALA A 580 -17.35 -8.00 29.35
N ASP A 581 -16.86 -8.65 30.41
CA ASP A 581 -15.76 -8.15 31.21
C ASP A 581 -14.43 -8.38 30.48
N VAL A 582 -13.61 -7.33 30.35
CA VAL A 582 -12.39 -7.38 29.54
C VAL A 582 -11.37 -8.34 30.12
N ASP A 583 -11.16 -8.34 31.43
CA ASP A 583 -10.15 -9.18 32.07
C ASP A 583 -10.55 -10.65 32.03
N GLN A 584 -11.83 -10.96 32.29
CA GLN A 584 -12.37 -12.31 32.11
C GLN A 584 -12.27 -12.74 30.65
N ARG A 585 -12.64 -11.88 29.70
CA ARG A 585 -12.57 -12.18 28.27
C ARG A 585 -11.15 -12.53 27.81
N GLU A 586 -10.14 -11.78 28.24
CA GLU A 586 -8.74 -12.07 27.92
C GLU A 586 -8.27 -13.39 28.56
N ALA A 587 -8.61 -13.64 29.83
CA ALA A 587 -8.27 -14.88 30.52
C ALA A 587 -8.88 -16.11 29.82
N VAL A 588 -10.15 -15.99 29.40
CA VAL A 588 -10.84 -17.02 28.61
C VAL A 588 -10.16 -17.22 27.26
N ALA A 589 -9.81 -16.14 26.55
CA ALA A 589 -9.15 -16.24 25.26
C ALA A 589 -7.78 -16.96 25.35
N VAL A 590 -6.96 -16.63 26.35
CA VAL A 590 -5.68 -17.32 26.60
C VAL A 590 -5.89 -18.79 26.92
N SER A 591 -6.87 -19.11 27.77
CA SER A 591 -7.21 -20.50 28.09
C SER A 591 -7.63 -21.30 26.85
N LEU A 592 -8.46 -20.70 25.99
CA LEU A 592 -8.90 -21.32 24.74
C LEU A 592 -7.77 -21.50 23.74
N LEU A 593 -6.85 -20.53 23.62
CA LEU A 593 -5.70 -20.66 22.73
C LEU A 593 -4.82 -21.87 23.09
N ARG A 594 -4.71 -22.19 24.38
CA ARG A 594 -3.93 -23.33 24.88
C ARG A 594 -4.66 -24.66 24.71
N ALA A 595 -5.99 -24.67 24.79
CA ALA A 595 -6.80 -25.89 24.71
C ALA A 595 -7.24 -26.26 23.28
N ALA A 596 -7.51 -25.26 22.44
CA ALA A 596 -8.07 -25.46 21.10
C ALA A 596 -7.01 -25.97 20.10
N PRO A 597 -7.43 -26.71 19.04
CA PRO A 597 -6.55 -27.14 17.95
C PRO A 597 -5.76 -25.98 17.34
N GLN A 598 -4.58 -26.27 16.76
CA GLN A 598 -3.75 -25.24 16.13
C GLN A 598 -4.46 -24.49 15.00
N GLU A 599 -5.34 -25.16 14.26
CA GLU A 599 -6.16 -24.57 13.18
C GLU A 599 -7.24 -23.60 13.68
N SER A 600 -7.52 -23.61 14.98
CA SER A 600 -8.53 -22.75 15.58
C SER A 600 -7.96 -21.38 15.95
N ILE A 601 -8.73 -20.33 15.68
CA ILE A 601 -8.48 -18.97 16.17
C ILE A 601 -9.56 -18.52 17.14
N VAL A 602 -9.17 -17.58 17.99
CA VAL A 602 -10.07 -16.97 18.98
C VAL A 602 -10.31 -15.51 18.58
N VAL A 603 -11.56 -15.08 18.42
CA VAL A 603 -11.90 -13.71 18.04
C VAL A 603 -12.88 -13.08 19.02
N TYR A 604 -12.91 -11.75 19.04
CA TYR A 604 -13.94 -10.99 19.73
C TYR A 604 -15.08 -10.63 18.78
N PRO A 605 -16.31 -10.43 19.29
CA PRO A 605 -17.47 -10.13 18.46
C PRO A 605 -17.26 -8.94 17.52
N GLU A 606 -16.56 -7.90 18.00
CA GLU A 606 -16.22 -6.70 17.22
C GLU A 606 -15.27 -6.98 16.04
N GLU A 607 -14.52 -8.09 16.07
CA GLU A 607 -13.53 -8.45 15.05
C GLU A 607 -14.11 -9.32 13.92
N LEU A 608 -15.41 -9.65 13.96
CA LEU A 608 -16.09 -10.41 12.90
C LEU A 608 -16.46 -9.55 11.69
N ARG A 609 -16.23 -8.24 11.76
CA ARG A 609 -16.39 -7.29 10.66
C ARG A 609 -15.01 -6.94 10.08
N PRO A 610 -14.94 -6.52 8.81
CA PRO A 610 -13.68 -6.02 8.25
C PRO A 610 -13.09 -4.94 9.15
N LEU A 611 -11.76 -4.95 9.35
CA LEU A 611 -11.06 -3.86 10.05
C LEU A 611 -11.25 -2.56 9.26
N VAL A 612 -12.15 -1.69 9.73
CA VAL A 612 -12.37 -0.38 9.14
C VAL A 612 -11.31 0.57 9.69
N ASN A 613 -10.63 1.31 8.81
CA ASN A 613 -9.71 2.36 9.23
C ASN A 613 -10.47 3.43 10.04
N PRO A 614 -10.20 3.62 11.34
CA PRO A 614 -10.92 4.57 12.17
C PRO A 614 -10.73 6.03 11.71
N VAL A 615 -9.67 6.34 10.96
CA VAL A 615 -9.47 7.67 10.36
C VAL A 615 -10.53 7.99 9.30
N GLY A 616 -11.07 6.97 8.64
CA GLY A 616 -12.21 7.11 7.71
C GLY A 616 -13.52 7.42 8.44
N ASP A 617 -13.77 6.73 9.55
CA ASP A 617 -14.97 6.94 10.38
C ASP A 617 -14.90 8.24 11.18
N GLU A 618 -13.73 8.67 11.65
CA GLU A 618 -13.54 9.99 12.27
C GLU A 618 -13.68 11.12 11.25
N ARG A 619 -13.16 10.97 10.02
CA ARG A 619 -13.40 11.94 8.93
C ARG A 619 -14.87 12.03 8.52
N ALA A 620 -15.59 10.91 8.57
CA ALA A 620 -17.04 10.87 8.33
C ALA A 620 -17.83 11.50 9.50
N ARG A 621 -17.36 11.34 10.75
CA ARG A 621 -18.01 11.90 11.96
C ARG A 621 -17.73 13.38 12.20
N TYR A 622 -16.54 13.88 11.86
CA TYR A 622 -16.13 15.25 12.20
C TYR A 622 -16.12 16.23 11.02
N GLY A 623 -16.49 15.77 9.82
CA GLY A 623 -16.54 16.62 8.63
C GLY A 623 -15.15 17.11 8.19
N ARG A 624 -15.08 17.66 6.97
CA ARG A 624 -13.87 18.32 6.49
C ARG A 624 -13.67 19.58 7.35
N LEU A 625 -12.56 19.65 8.10
CA LEU A 625 -12.04 20.94 8.58
C LEU A 625 -11.75 21.76 7.32
N GLY A 626 -12.53 22.82 7.13
CA GLY A 626 -12.46 23.76 6.01
C GLY A 626 -11.27 24.69 6.08
#